data_AF-A0A5B2ZEI5-F1
#
_entry.id   AF-A0A5B2ZEI5-F1
#
_cell.length_a   1.000
_cell.length_b   1.000
_cell.length_c   1.000
_cell.angle_alpha   90.00
_cell.angle_beta   90.00
_cell.angle_gamma   90.00
#
_symmetry.space_group_name_H-M   'P 1'
#
loop_
_entity.id
_entity.type
_entity.pdbx_description
1 polymer ?
#
loop_
_entity_poly.entity_id
_entity_poly.type
_entity_poly.pdbx_seq_one_letter_code
_entity_poly.pdbx_strand_id
1 'polypeptide(L)'
;MPRIAPTLFDSITRESVIRRVRFLRNAYRLDWLVEQACFNQPALDCLPDEQLGALLRDLETARECIAEGIPFEDADLIRSTADQLPDFDSA
;
A
#
# COMPACT_ATOMS: atom_id res chain seq x y z
N MET A 1 27.54 -11.34 -0.95
CA MET A 1 26.43 -11.40 -1.93
C MET A 1 25.13 -11.26 -1.17
N PRO A 2 24.24 -10.31 -1.48
CA PRO A 2 22.96 -10.22 -0.80
C PRO A 2 22.14 -11.44 -1.18
N ARG A 3 21.64 -12.13 -0.16
CA ARG A 3 20.81 -13.32 -0.30
C ARG A 3 19.43 -12.83 -0.75
N ILE A 4 19.10 -13.07 -2.02
CA ILE A 4 17.76 -12.78 -2.56
C ILE A 4 16.80 -13.66 -1.76
N ALA A 5 16.03 -13.06 -0.86
CA ALA A 5 14.95 -13.76 -0.18
C ALA A 5 13.96 -14.26 -1.25
N PRO A 6 13.43 -15.48 -1.14
CA PRO A 6 12.40 -15.94 -2.07
C PRO A 6 11.22 -14.97 -2.00
N THR A 7 10.83 -14.43 -3.15
CA THR A 7 9.65 -13.57 -3.27
C THR A 7 8.41 -14.43 -3.08
N LEU A 8 7.44 -13.94 -2.30
CA LEU A 8 6.14 -14.61 -2.13
C LEU A 8 5.34 -14.60 -3.42
N PHE A 9 5.51 -13.55 -4.22
CA PHE A 9 4.92 -13.44 -5.54
C PHE A 9 5.94 -13.84 -6.60
N ASP A 10 5.48 -14.62 -7.59
CA ASP A 10 6.20 -14.72 -8.84
C ASP A 10 6.10 -13.40 -9.62
N SER A 11 6.92 -13.25 -10.66
CA SER A 11 6.99 -12.00 -11.43
C SER A 11 5.65 -11.61 -12.06
N ILE A 12 4.86 -12.59 -12.51
CA ILE A 12 3.55 -12.38 -13.16
C ILE A 12 2.53 -11.90 -12.13
N THR A 13 2.50 -12.52 -10.97
CA THR A 13 1.62 -12.16 -9.85
C THR A 13 1.94 -10.76 -9.38
N ARG A 14 3.23 -10.44 -9.20
CA ARG A 14 3.67 -9.11 -8.78
C ARG A 14 3.28 -8.03 -9.78
N GLU A 15 3.48 -8.25 -11.09
CA GLU A 15 3.07 -7.30 -12.13
C GLU A 15 1.54 -7.11 -12.14
N SER A 16 0.79 -8.20 -11.99
CA SER A 16 -0.67 -8.18 -11.96
C SER A 16 -1.21 -7.38 -10.76
N VAL A 17 -0.60 -7.55 -9.58
CA VAL A 17 -0.93 -6.78 -8.37
C VAL A 17 -0.62 -5.30 -8.58
N ILE A 18 0.57 -4.95 -9.08
CA ILE A 18 0.95 -3.55 -9.35
C ILE A 18 -0.02 -2.90 -10.35
N ARG A 19 -0.38 -3.62 -11.42
CA ARG A 19 -1.36 -3.15 -12.41
C ARG A 19 -2.72 -2.89 -11.75
N ARG A 20 -3.17 -3.79 -10.88
CA ARG A 20 -4.45 -3.64 -10.16
C ARG A 20 -4.44 -2.48 -9.18
N VAL A 21 -3.36 -2.32 -8.41
CA VAL A 21 -3.15 -1.17 -7.51
C VAL A 21 -3.23 0.14 -8.28
N ARG A 22 -2.50 0.28 -9.40
CA ARG A 22 -2.53 1.49 -10.24
C ARG A 22 -3.93 1.79 -10.79
N PHE A 23 -4.66 0.75 -11.19
CA PHE A 23 -6.04 0.90 -11.64
C PHE A 23 -6.95 1.44 -10.54
N LEU A 24 -6.95 0.80 -9.36
CA LEU A 24 -7.81 1.20 -8.23
C LEU A 24 -7.49 2.61 -7.75
N ARG A 25 -6.20 2.93 -7.61
CA ARG A 25 -5.72 4.28 -7.26
C ARG A 25 -6.34 5.34 -8.17
N ASN A 26 -6.22 5.15 -9.49
CA ASN A 26 -6.68 6.15 -10.45
C ASN A 26 -8.22 6.21 -10.55
N ALA A 27 -8.89 5.05 -10.56
CA ALA A 27 -10.36 4.97 -10.73
C ALA A 27 -11.11 5.56 -9.53
N TYR A 28 -10.59 5.39 -8.32
CA TYR A 28 -11.24 5.79 -7.07
C TYR A 28 -10.55 6.98 -6.38
N ARG A 29 -9.53 7.59 -7.01
CA ARG A 29 -8.75 8.72 -6.45
C ARG A 29 -8.13 8.40 -5.09
N LEU A 30 -7.62 7.18 -4.94
CA LEU A 30 -7.03 6.65 -3.70
C LEU A 30 -5.51 6.84 -3.65
N ASP A 31 -5.00 7.95 -4.21
CA ASP A 31 -3.57 8.25 -4.22
C ASP A 31 -2.98 8.28 -2.80
N TRP A 32 -3.76 8.78 -1.84
CA TRP A 32 -3.37 8.85 -0.43
C TRP A 32 -3.06 7.48 0.20
N LEU A 33 -3.77 6.41 -0.17
CA LEU A 33 -3.48 5.05 0.33
C LEU A 33 -2.15 4.53 -0.21
N VAL A 34 -1.85 4.84 -1.48
CA VAL A 34 -0.60 4.45 -2.11
C VAL A 34 0.57 5.23 -1.50
N GLU A 35 0.41 6.53 -1.28
CA GLU A 35 1.42 7.36 -0.59
C GLU A 35 1.66 6.87 0.85
N GLN A 36 0.59 6.54 1.59
CA GLN A 36 0.69 5.99 2.94
C GLN A 36 1.46 4.66 2.97
N ALA A 37 1.20 3.75 2.03
CA ALA A 37 1.91 2.48 1.95
C ALA A 37 3.35 2.61 1.42
N CYS A 38 3.61 3.59 0.54
CA CYS A 38 4.94 3.86 0.01
C CYS A 38 5.78 4.77 0.92
N PHE A 39 5.30 5.13 2.11
CA PHE A 39 6.10 5.94 3.02
C PHE A 39 7.43 5.22 3.34
N ASN A 40 8.54 5.96 3.31
CA ASN A 40 9.91 5.43 3.37
C ASN A 40 10.33 4.48 2.22
N GLN A 41 9.55 4.39 1.14
CA GLN A 41 9.86 3.60 -0.05
C GLN A 41 9.92 4.50 -1.28
N PRO A 42 10.89 4.32 -2.19
CA PRO A 42 11.07 5.24 -3.31
C PRO A 42 9.97 5.13 -4.38
N ALA A 43 9.32 3.97 -4.48
CA ALA A 43 8.27 3.70 -5.45
C ALA A 43 7.44 2.48 -5.04
N LEU A 44 6.22 2.40 -5.60
CA LEU A 44 5.34 1.24 -5.47
C LEU A 44 6.04 -0.09 -5.85
N ASP A 45 6.84 -0.06 -6.92
CA ASP A 45 7.55 -1.24 -7.42
C ASP A 45 8.65 -1.73 -6.45
N CYS A 46 9.01 -0.93 -5.44
CA CYS A 46 9.98 -1.28 -4.40
C CYS A 46 9.34 -1.85 -3.12
N LEU A 47 8.00 -1.88 -3.02
CA LEU A 47 7.32 -2.49 -1.88
C LEU A 47 7.63 -3.99 -1.78
N PRO A 48 7.94 -4.53 -0.59
CA PRO A 48 7.95 -5.97 -0.36
C PRO A 48 6.61 -6.61 -0.76
N ASP A 49 6.62 -7.88 -1.15
CA ASP A 49 5.40 -8.58 -1.61
C ASP A 49 4.28 -8.55 -0.57
N GLU A 50 4.63 -8.68 0.72
CA GLU A 50 3.69 -8.63 1.83
C GLU A 50 2.99 -7.27 1.91
N GLN A 51 3.75 -6.19 1.78
CA GLN A 51 3.23 -4.82 1.84
C GLN A 51 2.44 -4.48 0.59
N LEU A 52 2.89 -4.95 -0.58
CA LEU A 52 2.18 -4.79 -1.83
C LEU A 52 0.83 -5.52 -1.83
N GLY A 53 0.80 -6.74 -1.27
CA GLY A 53 -0.43 -7.51 -1.06
C GLY A 53 -1.38 -6.87 -0.04
N ALA A 54 -0.85 -6.28 1.03
CA ALA A 54 -1.63 -5.51 1.99
C ALA A 54 -2.25 -4.27 1.34
N LEU A 55 -1.46 -3.48 0.59
CA LEU A 55 -1.96 -2.31 -0.13
C LEU A 55 -3.08 -2.65 -1.13
N LEU A 56 -2.96 -3.78 -1.85
CA LEU A 56 -4.05 -4.20 -2.74
C LEU A 56 -5.35 -4.48 -1.97
N ARG A 57 -5.26 -5.16 -0.81
CA ARG A 57 -6.45 -5.41 0.03
C ARG A 57 -7.06 -4.10 0.52
N ASP A 58 -6.24 -3.18 1.02
CA ASP A 58 -6.70 -1.87 1.49
C ASP A 58 -7.43 -1.09 0.38
N LEU A 59 -6.93 -1.14 -0.86
CA LEU A 59 -7.57 -0.49 -2.02
C LEU A 59 -8.88 -1.16 -2.44
N GLU A 60 -9.00 -2.48 -2.33
CA GLU A 60 -10.26 -3.18 -2.59
C GLU A 60 -11.30 -2.87 -1.50
N THR A 61 -10.89 -2.85 -0.23
CA THR A 61 -11.74 -2.42 0.89
C THR A 61 -12.18 -0.97 0.72
N ALA A 62 -11.28 -0.07 0.32
CA ALA A 62 -11.63 1.32 0.04
C ALA A 62 -12.65 1.45 -1.10
N ARG A 63 -12.51 0.64 -2.15
CA ARG A 63 -13.50 0.55 -3.24
C ARG A 63 -14.87 0.15 -2.72
N GLU A 64 -14.94 -0.84 -1.84
CA GLU A 64 -16.19 -1.30 -1.22
C GLU A 64 -16.80 -0.22 -0.32
N CYS A 65 -15.97 0.45 0.50
CA CYS A 65 -16.43 1.56 1.34
C CYS A 65 -17.05 2.70 0.51
N ILE A 66 -16.44 3.06 -0.63
CA ILE A 66 -17.00 4.07 -1.55
C ILE A 66 -18.36 3.61 -2.09
N ALA A 67 -18.50 2.33 -2.44
CA ALA A 67 -19.75 1.81 -2.99
C ALA A 67 -20.87 1.76 -1.94
N GLU A 68 -20.52 1.49 -0.69
CA GLU A 68 -21.47 1.32 0.42
C GLU A 68 -21.70 2.63 1.22
N GLY A 69 -20.92 3.67 0.96
CA GLY A 69 -20.99 4.93 1.69
C GLY A 69 -20.41 4.84 3.12
N ILE A 70 -19.49 3.91 3.34
CA ILE A 70 -18.82 3.71 4.63
C ILE A 70 -17.61 4.67 4.72
N PRO A 71 -17.46 5.43 5.82
CA PRO A 71 -16.26 6.23 6.08
C PRO A 71 -15.00 5.36 6.14
N PHE A 72 -13.87 5.88 5.65
CA PHE A 72 -12.61 5.11 5.62
C PHE A 72 -12.00 4.89 7.01
N GLU A 73 -12.35 5.75 7.97
CA GLU A 73 -12.00 5.63 9.38
C GLU A 73 -12.57 4.34 9.99
N ASP A 74 -13.82 4.02 9.64
CA ASP A 74 -14.51 2.84 10.15
C ASP A 74 -13.96 1.52 9.57
N ALA A 75 -13.23 1.61 8.45
CA ALA A 75 -12.57 0.49 7.78
C ALA A 75 -11.08 0.36 8.11
N ASP A 76 -10.57 1.15 9.08
CA ASP A 76 -9.16 1.13 9.52
C ASP A 76 -8.14 1.38 8.39
N LEU A 77 -8.53 2.16 7.37
CA LEU A 77 -7.71 2.43 6.20
C LEU A 77 -6.73 3.60 6.40
N ILE A 78 -7.06 4.49 7.34
CA ILE A 78 -6.30 5.72 7.61
C ILE A 78 -5.28 5.44 8.72
N ARG A 79 -4.00 5.61 8.40
CA ARG A 79 -2.88 5.41 9.33
C ARG A 79 -2.00 6.66 9.34
N SER A 80 -1.46 6.98 10.51
CA SER A 80 -0.46 8.04 10.64
C SER A 80 0.87 7.56 10.05
N THR A 81 1.37 8.24 9.03
CA THR A 81 2.74 8.02 8.53
C THR A 81 3.79 8.65 9.43
N ALA A 82 3.40 9.60 10.29
CA ALA A 82 4.31 10.19 11.27
C ALA A 82 4.84 9.15 12.26
N ASP A 83 4.06 8.10 12.54
CA ASP A 83 4.44 7.01 13.44
C ASP A 83 5.60 6.15 12.87
N GLN A 84 5.92 6.31 11.58
CA GLN A 84 7.02 5.63 10.90
C GLN A 84 8.29 6.49 10.81
N LEU A 85 8.24 7.74 11.27
CA LEU A 85 9.42 8.59 11.36
C LEU A 85 10.26 8.17 12.59
N PRO A 86 11.60 8.24 12.51
CA PRO A 86 12.43 8.04 13.69
C PRO A 86 12.17 9.17 14.70
N ASP A 87 12.12 8.83 15.99
CA ASP A 87 12.05 9.82 17.06
C ASP A 87 13.27 10.73 17.00
N PHE A 88 13.06 12.05 16.86
CA PHE A 88 14.13 13.04 16.82
C PHE A 88 14.66 13.43 18.22
N ASP A 89 14.23 12.74 19.28
CA ASP A 89 14.53 13.06 20.70
C ASP A 89 15.89 12.51 21.20
N SER A 90 16.94 12.59 20.40
CA SER A 90 18.31 12.40 20.90
C SER A 90 19.32 13.27 20.16
N ALA A 91 19.37 14.54 20.56
CA ALA A 91 20.50 15.45 20.36
C ALA A 91 21.14 15.77 21.72
#